data_AF-A0A954L056-F1
#
_entry.id   AF-A0A954L056-F1
#
_cell.length_a   1.000
_cell.length_b   1.000
_cell.length_c   1.000
_cell.angle_alpha   90.00
_cell.angle_beta   90.00
_cell.angle_gamma   90.00
#
_symmetry.space_group_name_H-M   'P 1'
#
loop_
_entity.id
_entity.type
_entity.pdbx_description
1 polymer ?
#
loop_
_entity_poly.entity_id
_entity_poly.type
_entity_poly.pdbx_seq_one_letter_code
_entity_poly.pdbx_strand_id
1 'polypeptide(L)'
;MRHRVRGRKLGRNASHRKAMFRNMACSLISTVRIDKEDPRRPKVSGRIKTTVAKAKELRPFVEKLITLARRAQSHEAKAARFATDAERNSEAWKQWRQSDQWQQWAQAVAPAVALRRRAFNALRDKMAVDILFSDLAERFADRKGGYTRIVRLPKVRLGDAGPQAIIEFVGERDRKKKKKRTAPVLVSSG
;
A
#
# COMPACT_ATOMS: atom_id res chain seq x y z
N MET A 1 16.93 4.73 28.42
CA MET A 1 16.30 4.19 27.18
C MET A 1 14.80 4.49 27.23
N ARG A 2 14.17 5.05 26.19
CA ARG A 2 12.70 5.28 26.22
C ARG A 2 11.98 4.00 25.81
N HIS A 3 11.34 3.32 26.75
CA HIS A 3 10.57 2.10 26.46
C HIS A 3 9.45 2.38 25.45
N ARG A 4 9.16 1.41 24.56
CA ARG A 4 8.12 1.47 23.52
C ARG A 4 8.30 2.53 22.41
N VAL A 5 9.41 3.28 22.40
CA VAL A 5 9.76 4.19 21.31
C VAL A 5 10.68 3.47 20.33
N ARG A 6 10.13 3.04 19.19
CA ARG A 6 10.86 2.38 18.11
C ARG A 6 11.05 3.32 16.92
N GLY A 7 12.17 3.14 16.21
CA GLY A 7 12.44 3.81 14.93
C GLY A 7 13.47 4.93 15.03
N ARG A 8 13.93 5.38 13.86
CA ARG A 8 15.00 6.40 13.75
C ARG A 8 14.41 7.79 13.67
N LYS A 9 15.06 8.77 14.31
CA LYS A 9 14.70 10.20 14.17
C LYS A 9 15.13 10.81 12.83
N LEU A 10 16.09 10.19 12.13
CA LEU A 10 16.60 10.62 10.83
C LEU A 10 17.11 12.08 10.81
N GLY A 11 17.63 12.57 11.94
CA GLY A 11 18.07 13.96 12.09
C GLY A 11 16.97 14.99 11.89
N ARG A 12 15.70 14.64 12.12
CA ARG A 12 14.53 15.51 11.87
C ARG A 12 13.61 15.60 13.07
N ASN A 13 12.97 16.76 13.24
CA ASN A 13 11.86 16.95 14.17
C ASN A 13 10.62 16.13 13.73
N ALA A 14 9.58 16.10 14.56
CA ALA A 14 8.41 15.25 14.31
C ALA A 14 7.59 15.69 13.07
N SER A 15 7.38 16.98 12.87
CA SER A 15 6.61 17.52 11.73
C SER A 15 7.31 17.25 10.40
N HIS A 16 8.61 17.55 10.30
CA HIS A 16 9.42 17.28 9.11
C HIS A 16 9.48 15.76 8.84
N ARG A 17 9.68 14.93 9.87
CA ARG A 17 9.68 13.48 9.67
C ARG A 17 8.34 12.96 9.15
N LYS A 18 7.21 13.50 9.64
CA LYS A 18 5.86 13.17 9.14
C LYS A 18 5.68 13.58 7.67
N ALA A 19 6.09 14.81 7.31
CA ALA A 19 6.05 15.29 5.93
C ALA A 19 6.95 14.46 4.99
N MET A 20 8.15 14.11 5.44
CA MET A 20 9.08 13.28 4.66
C MET A 20 8.48 11.88 4.39
N PHE A 21 7.90 11.21 5.39
CA PHE A 21 7.27 9.90 5.16
C PHE A 21 6.05 9.97 4.27
N ARG A 22 5.23 11.01 4.42
CA ARG A 22 4.12 11.30 3.51
C ARG A 22 4.60 11.40 2.06
N ASN A 23 5.56 12.28 1.79
CA ASN A 23 6.04 12.52 0.43
C ASN A 23 6.67 11.27 -0.18
N MET A 24 7.47 10.51 0.59
CA MET A 24 8.04 9.25 0.11
C MET A 24 6.97 8.19 -0.15
N ALA A 25 5.92 8.12 0.67
CA ALA A 25 4.81 7.18 0.47
C ALA A 25 3.97 7.55 -0.76
N CYS A 26 3.62 8.83 -0.92
CA CYS A 26 2.93 9.32 -2.12
C CYS A 26 3.77 9.02 -3.36
N SER A 27 5.07 9.36 -3.35
CA SER A 27 5.96 9.05 -4.47
C SER A 27 6.00 7.55 -4.80
N LEU A 28 6.10 6.67 -3.80
CA LEU A 28 6.06 5.22 -4.02
C LEU A 28 4.72 4.75 -4.61
N ILE A 29 3.59 5.23 -4.07
CA ILE A 29 2.25 4.82 -4.50
C ILE A 29 1.96 5.34 -5.90
N SER A 30 2.22 6.63 -6.17
CA SER A 30 1.96 7.25 -7.47
C SER A 30 2.74 6.59 -8.60
N THR A 31 3.86 5.91 -8.34
CA THR A 31 4.57 5.13 -9.38
C THR A 31 3.75 3.99 -10.01
N VAL A 32 2.59 3.64 -9.44
CA VAL A 32 1.70 2.59 -9.97
C VAL A 32 0.90 3.09 -11.18
N ARG A 33 0.39 4.32 -11.14
CA ARG A 33 -0.34 4.95 -12.25
C ARG A 33 0.46 6.15 -12.74
N ILE A 34 1.30 5.93 -13.74
CA ILE A 34 1.99 7.01 -14.44
C ILE A 34 1.73 6.84 -15.92
N ASP A 35 1.43 7.96 -16.58
CA ASP A 35 1.21 7.98 -18.01
C ASP A 35 2.41 7.41 -18.74
N LYS A 36 2.13 6.53 -19.70
CA LYS A 36 3.17 5.90 -20.52
C LYS A 36 3.97 6.94 -21.30
N GLU A 37 3.36 8.08 -21.58
CA GLU A 37 3.90 9.20 -22.34
C GLU A 37 4.69 10.21 -21.49
N ASP A 38 4.61 10.14 -20.15
CA ASP A 38 5.38 11.05 -19.28
C ASP A 38 6.89 10.78 -19.42
N PRO A 39 7.70 11.75 -19.89
CA PRO A 39 9.15 11.60 -19.99
C PRO A 39 9.83 11.36 -18.63
N ARG A 40 9.18 11.76 -17.53
CA ARG A 40 9.69 11.62 -16.15
C ARG A 40 9.26 10.30 -15.49
N ARG A 41 8.60 9.40 -16.23
CA ARG A 41 8.11 8.16 -15.65
C ARG A 41 9.24 7.32 -15.03
N PRO A 42 9.03 6.72 -13.85
CA PRO A 42 9.91 5.71 -13.31
C PRO A 42 10.05 4.57 -14.30
N LYS A 43 11.30 4.12 -14.53
CA LYS A 43 11.58 2.94 -15.36
C LYS A 43 10.86 1.68 -14.86
N VAL A 44 10.53 1.64 -13.56
CA VAL A 44 9.94 0.48 -12.90
C VAL A 44 8.80 0.95 -12.01
N SER A 45 7.59 0.47 -12.29
CA SER A 45 6.40 0.75 -11.49
C SER A 45 6.50 0.16 -10.08
N GLY A 46 5.93 0.87 -9.11
CA GLY A 46 5.85 0.44 -7.71
C GLY A 46 7.19 0.48 -6.97
N ARG A 47 8.11 1.40 -7.32
CA ARG A 47 9.49 1.41 -6.85
C ARG A 47 10.07 2.81 -6.68
N ILE A 48 10.78 3.04 -5.56
CA ILE A 48 11.61 4.24 -5.37
C ILE A 48 13.01 3.88 -4.83
N LYS A 49 14.00 4.71 -5.14
CA LYS A 49 15.38 4.61 -4.63
C LYS A 49 15.58 5.62 -3.49
N THR A 50 16.08 5.16 -2.34
CA THR A 50 16.33 5.98 -1.15
C THR A 50 17.49 5.43 -0.33
N THR A 51 17.68 5.89 0.92
CA THR A 51 18.68 5.31 1.83
C THR A 51 18.11 4.12 2.59
N VAL A 52 18.98 3.17 2.99
CA VAL A 52 18.58 1.98 3.76
C VAL A 52 17.80 2.37 5.02
N ALA A 53 18.25 3.41 5.73
CA ALA A 53 17.58 3.90 6.92
C ALA A 53 16.16 4.40 6.61
N LYS A 54 16.00 5.28 5.60
CA LYS A 54 14.69 5.81 5.20
C LYS A 54 13.74 4.70 4.74
N ALA A 55 14.21 3.76 3.94
CA ALA A 55 13.40 2.63 3.47
C ALA A 55 12.87 1.77 4.63
N LYS A 56 13.72 1.45 5.61
CA LYS A 56 13.34 0.65 6.79
C LYS A 56 12.28 1.34 7.65
N GLU A 57 12.33 2.66 7.78
CA GLU A 57 11.32 3.43 8.53
C GLU A 57 10.05 3.68 7.71
N LEU A 58 10.14 3.78 6.38
CA LEU A 58 9.00 3.96 5.48
C LEU A 58 8.12 2.70 5.42
N ARG A 59 8.73 1.51 5.47
CA ARG A 59 8.02 0.23 5.40
C ARG A 59 6.79 0.13 6.32
N PRO A 60 6.88 0.28 7.66
CA PRO A 60 5.70 0.18 8.51
C PRO A 60 4.63 1.25 8.23
N PHE A 61 5.01 2.40 7.66
CA PHE A 61 4.05 3.43 7.26
C PHE A 61 3.23 2.96 6.05
N VAL A 62 3.88 2.43 5.01
CA VAL A 62 3.23 1.93 3.79
C VAL A 62 2.45 0.64 4.05
N GLU A 63 2.99 -0.29 4.86
CA GLU A 63 2.31 -1.55 5.19
C GLU A 63 0.95 -1.31 5.88
N LYS A 64 0.88 -0.30 6.75
CA LYS A 64 -0.38 0.11 7.40
C LYS A 64 -1.36 0.67 6.39
N LEU A 65 -0.92 1.51 5.45
CA LEU A 65 -1.78 2.09 4.42
C LEU A 65 -2.42 1.01 3.54
N ILE A 66 -1.65 0.04 3.06
CA ILE A 66 -2.18 -1.08 2.26
C ILE A 66 -3.14 -1.94 3.09
N THR A 67 -2.83 -2.14 4.37
CA THR A 67 -3.74 -2.88 5.27
C THR A 67 -5.08 -2.16 5.45
N LEU A 68 -5.10 -0.82 5.53
CA LEU A 68 -6.36 -0.06 5.55
C LEU A 68 -7.15 -0.26 4.26
N ALA A 69 -6.46 -0.20 3.11
CA ALA A 69 -7.08 -0.33 1.80
C ALA A 69 -7.71 -1.71 1.58
N ARG A 70 -6.97 -2.79 1.87
CA ARG A 70 -7.51 -4.16 1.80
C ARG A 70 -8.70 -4.38 2.73
N ARG A 71 -8.64 -3.83 3.96
CA ARG A 71 -9.78 -3.93 4.89
C ARG A 71 -11.02 -3.23 4.34
N ALA A 72 -10.86 -2.11 3.64
CA ALA A 72 -11.97 -1.39 3.03
C ALA A 72 -12.70 -2.22 1.97
N GLN A 73 -11.98 -2.99 1.14
CA GLN A 73 -12.60 -3.89 0.15
C GLN A 73 -13.62 -4.85 0.77
N SER A 74 -13.32 -5.41 1.95
CA SER A 74 -14.27 -6.31 2.62
C SER A 74 -15.56 -5.63 3.08
N HIS A 75 -15.50 -4.33 3.37
CA HIS A 75 -16.67 -3.52 3.72
C HIS A 75 -17.41 -3.05 2.47
N GLU A 76 -16.69 -2.67 1.42
CA GLU A 76 -17.26 -2.31 0.11
C GLU A 76 -18.01 -3.49 -0.51
N ALA A 77 -17.44 -4.70 -0.45
CA ALA A 77 -18.10 -5.92 -0.92
C ALA A 77 -19.39 -6.25 -0.14
N LYS A 78 -19.44 -5.93 1.16
CA LYS A 78 -20.67 -6.07 1.96
C LYS A 78 -21.71 -5.03 1.57
N ALA A 79 -21.28 -3.77 1.37
CA ALA A 79 -22.14 -2.69 0.95
C ALA A 79 -22.73 -2.92 -0.45
N ALA A 80 -21.96 -3.50 -1.36
CA ALA A 80 -22.40 -3.81 -2.72
C ALA A 80 -23.69 -4.65 -2.78
N ARG A 81 -23.96 -5.49 -1.77
CA ARG A 81 -25.19 -6.30 -1.66
C ARG A 81 -26.47 -5.47 -1.49
N PHE A 82 -26.34 -4.26 -0.98
CA PHE A 82 -27.44 -3.34 -0.68
C PHE A 82 -27.40 -2.09 -1.58
N ALA A 83 -26.45 -2.04 -2.52
CA ALA A 83 -26.31 -0.93 -3.45
C ALA A 83 -27.43 -0.98 -4.50
N THR A 84 -27.79 0.19 -5.03
CA THR A 84 -28.72 0.32 -6.15
C THR A 84 -27.95 0.59 -7.43
N ASP A 85 -28.44 0.06 -8.55
CA ASP A 85 -27.96 0.37 -9.89
C ASP A 85 -28.63 1.63 -10.49
N ALA A 86 -29.57 2.24 -9.77
CA ALA A 86 -30.26 3.44 -10.22
C ALA A 86 -29.28 4.61 -10.42
N GLU A 87 -29.47 5.35 -11.51
CA GLU A 87 -28.67 6.54 -11.80
C GLU A 87 -28.78 7.57 -10.67
N ARG A 88 -27.67 8.23 -10.37
CA ARG A 88 -27.61 9.23 -9.30
C ARG A 88 -28.61 10.36 -9.57
N ASN A 89 -29.38 10.73 -8.54
CA ASN A 89 -30.44 11.76 -8.58
C ASN A 89 -31.70 11.40 -9.37
N SER A 90 -31.81 10.19 -9.94
CA SER A 90 -33.08 9.68 -10.49
C SER A 90 -34.14 9.51 -9.40
N GLU A 91 -35.41 9.40 -9.78
CA GLU A 91 -36.51 9.13 -8.83
C GLU A 91 -36.30 7.79 -8.10
N ALA A 92 -35.89 6.75 -8.82
CA ALA A 92 -35.54 5.46 -8.23
C ALA A 92 -34.41 5.59 -7.19
N TRP A 93 -33.40 6.42 -7.45
CA TRP A 93 -32.33 6.68 -6.49
C TRP A 93 -32.82 7.44 -5.24
N LYS A 94 -33.70 8.44 -5.42
CA LYS A 94 -34.31 9.19 -4.30
C LYS A 94 -35.18 8.28 -3.43
N GLN A 95 -35.96 7.39 -4.04
CA GLN A 95 -36.75 6.38 -3.33
C GLN A 95 -35.85 5.40 -2.56
N TRP A 96 -34.80 4.87 -3.21
CA TRP A 96 -33.83 4.00 -2.53
C TRP A 96 -33.18 4.71 -1.33
N ARG A 97 -32.84 6.00 -1.43
CA ARG A 97 -32.25 6.78 -0.32
C ARG A 97 -33.14 6.87 0.92
N GLN A 98 -34.45 6.71 0.77
CA GLN A 98 -35.43 6.71 1.87
C GLN A 98 -35.73 5.29 2.38
N SER A 99 -35.24 4.24 1.71
CA SER A 99 -35.49 2.84 2.06
C SER A 99 -34.58 2.31 3.16
N ASP A 100 -34.97 1.18 3.77
CA ASP A 100 -34.13 0.43 4.72
C ASP A 100 -32.86 -0.13 4.07
N GLN A 101 -32.90 -0.44 2.76
CA GLN A 101 -31.70 -0.88 2.03
C GLN A 101 -30.62 0.18 2.07
N TRP A 102 -30.97 1.47 1.98
CA TRP A 102 -29.99 2.54 2.13
C TRP A 102 -29.37 2.56 3.52
N GLN A 103 -30.15 2.34 4.58
CA GLN A 103 -29.62 2.28 5.94
C GLN A 103 -28.61 1.13 6.09
N GLN A 104 -28.94 -0.05 5.55
CA GLN A 104 -28.05 -1.22 5.55
C GLN A 104 -26.77 -0.95 4.73
N TRP A 105 -26.91 -0.34 3.54
CA TRP A 105 -25.77 0.08 2.72
C TRP A 105 -24.88 1.08 3.45
N ALA A 106 -25.46 2.11 4.06
CA ALA A 106 -24.74 3.18 4.76
C ALA A 106 -23.95 2.63 5.95
N GLN A 107 -24.56 1.74 6.74
CA GLN A 107 -23.87 1.05 7.84
C GLN A 107 -22.74 0.16 7.33
N ALA A 108 -22.95 -0.59 6.23
CA ALA A 108 -21.96 -1.48 5.66
C ALA A 108 -20.74 -0.73 5.08
N VAL A 109 -20.95 0.40 4.40
CA VAL A 109 -19.89 1.19 3.74
C VAL A 109 -19.16 2.13 4.68
N ALA A 110 -19.78 2.58 5.78
CA ALA A 110 -19.20 3.58 6.70
C ALA A 110 -17.78 3.24 7.18
N PRO A 111 -17.43 1.98 7.55
CA PRO A 111 -16.06 1.62 7.89
C PRO A 111 -15.07 1.81 6.73
N ALA A 112 -15.44 1.49 5.50
CA ALA A 112 -14.58 1.71 4.32
C ALA A 112 -14.27 3.19 4.14
N VAL A 113 -15.30 4.06 4.25
CA VAL A 113 -15.15 5.52 4.19
C VAL A 113 -14.23 6.02 5.29
N ALA A 114 -14.37 5.53 6.52
CA ALA A 114 -13.50 5.89 7.63
C ALA A 114 -12.03 5.47 7.40
N LEU A 115 -11.80 4.28 6.84
CA LEU A 115 -10.46 3.81 6.46
C LEU A 115 -9.83 4.69 5.37
N ARG A 116 -10.60 5.08 4.35
CA ARG A 116 -10.15 5.98 3.28
C ARG A 116 -9.81 7.37 3.81
N ARG A 117 -10.63 7.93 4.72
CA ARG A 117 -10.34 9.19 5.42
C ARG A 117 -9.06 9.12 6.27
N ARG A 118 -8.83 8.00 6.96
CA ARG A 118 -7.61 7.76 7.74
C ARG A 118 -6.36 7.74 6.85
N ALA A 119 -6.44 7.07 5.69
CA ALA A 119 -5.36 7.07 4.70
C ALA A 119 -5.11 8.48 4.15
N PHE A 120 -6.16 9.23 3.81
CA PHE A 120 -6.05 10.61 3.35
C PHE A 120 -5.42 11.54 4.40
N ASN A 121 -5.74 11.38 5.69
CA ASN A 121 -5.09 12.17 6.74
C ASN A 121 -3.56 11.96 6.79
N ALA A 122 -3.12 10.73 6.51
CA ALA A 122 -1.70 10.38 6.44
C ALA A 122 -1.03 10.91 5.18
N LEU A 123 -1.65 10.72 4.01
CA LEU A 123 -1.06 11.00 2.69
C LEU A 123 -1.29 12.44 2.20
N ARG A 124 -2.43 13.05 2.50
CA ARG A 124 -2.86 14.38 2.00
C ARG A 124 -2.78 14.53 0.49
N ASP A 125 -2.94 13.41 -0.22
CA ASP A 125 -2.87 13.32 -1.67
C ASP A 125 -4.03 12.44 -2.15
N LYS A 126 -4.92 13.00 -2.98
CA LYS A 126 -6.13 12.33 -3.46
C LYS A 126 -5.78 11.21 -4.44
N MET A 127 -4.83 11.44 -5.34
CA MET A 127 -4.42 10.49 -6.36
C MET A 127 -3.76 9.26 -5.73
N ALA A 128 -2.84 9.47 -4.79
CA ALA A 128 -2.20 8.37 -4.06
C ALA A 128 -3.22 7.55 -3.25
N VAL A 129 -4.22 8.19 -2.63
CA VAL A 129 -5.30 7.47 -1.93
C VAL A 129 -6.15 6.66 -2.92
N ASP A 130 -6.39 7.20 -4.11
CA ASP A 130 -7.17 6.49 -5.12
C ASP A 130 -6.46 5.22 -5.60
N ILE A 131 -5.20 5.35 -6.01
CA ILE A 131 -4.33 4.23 -6.39
C ILE A 131 -4.25 3.19 -5.27
N LEU A 132 -4.14 3.66 -4.02
CA LEU A 132 -4.02 2.80 -2.85
C LEU A 132 -5.27 1.92 -2.65
N PHE A 133 -6.47 2.48 -2.83
CA PHE A 133 -7.74 1.78 -2.59
C PHE A 133 -8.29 1.04 -3.82
N SER A 134 -7.73 1.28 -4.99
CA SER A 134 -8.05 0.54 -6.21
C SER A 134 -6.94 -0.48 -6.51
N ASP A 135 -5.90 -0.09 -7.26
CA ASP A 135 -4.91 -1.03 -7.80
C ASP A 135 -4.15 -1.80 -6.70
N LEU A 136 -3.69 -1.10 -5.65
CA LEU A 136 -2.90 -1.73 -4.59
C LEU A 136 -3.75 -2.59 -3.64
N ALA A 137 -5.01 -2.21 -3.42
CA ALA A 137 -5.90 -2.99 -2.59
C ALA A 137 -6.20 -4.34 -3.27
N GLU A 138 -6.52 -4.31 -4.57
CA GLU A 138 -6.79 -5.49 -5.40
C GLU A 138 -5.55 -6.38 -5.50
N ARG A 139 -4.41 -5.80 -5.87
CA ARG A 139 -3.13 -6.52 -5.98
C ARG A 139 -2.75 -7.31 -4.72
N PHE A 140 -3.13 -6.81 -3.55
CA PHE A 140 -2.75 -7.39 -2.26
C PHE A 140 -3.92 -7.99 -1.47
N ALA A 141 -5.06 -8.24 -2.13
CA ALA A 141 -6.26 -8.80 -1.50
C ALA A 141 -5.95 -10.07 -0.68
N ASP A 142 -5.24 -11.03 -1.26
CA ASP A 142 -4.95 -12.32 -0.62
C ASP A 142 -3.73 -12.31 0.31
N ARG A 143 -2.94 -11.23 0.30
CA ARG A 143 -1.64 -11.20 0.96
C ARG A 143 -1.74 -10.67 2.40
N LYS A 144 -1.61 -11.54 3.41
CA LYS A 144 -1.64 -11.16 4.85
C LYS A 144 -0.37 -10.46 5.37
N GLY A 145 0.15 -9.48 4.63
CA GLY A 145 1.28 -8.61 5.04
C GLY A 145 2.56 -8.80 4.22
N GLY A 146 3.54 -7.93 4.46
CA GLY A 146 4.80 -7.93 3.73
C GLY A 146 4.60 -7.52 2.28
N TYR A 147 3.92 -6.40 2.08
CA TYR A 147 3.58 -5.84 0.76
C TYR A 147 4.78 -5.17 0.08
N THR A 148 5.76 -4.77 0.87
CA THR A 148 6.97 -4.11 0.39
C THR A 148 8.23 -4.95 0.61
N ARG A 149 9.18 -4.82 -0.31
CA ARG A 149 10.53 -5.36 -0.23
C ARG A 149 11.55 -4.23 -0.22
N ILE A 150 12.62 -4.39 0.54
CA ILE A 150 13.77 -3.49 0.55
C ILE A 150 14.97 -4.25 0.00
N VAL A 151 15.55 -3.74 -1.10
CA VAL A 151 16.75 -4.29 -1.73
C VAL A 151 17.89 -3.31 -1.52
N ARG A 152 18.94 -3.71 -0.80
CA ARG A 152 20.14 -2.89 -0.63
C ARG A 152 20.89 -2.82 -1.96
N LEU A 153 21.33 -1.63 -2.33
CA LEU A 153 22.16 -1.43 -3.51
C LEU A 153 23.64 -1.66 -3.18
N PRO A 154 24.43 -2.19 -4.13
CA PRO A 154 25.85 -2.45 -3.91
C PRO A 154 26.66 -1.16 -3.80
N LYS A 155 26.29 -0.14 -4.59
CA LYS A 155 26.94 1.17 -4.57
C LYS A 155 26.37 2.05 -3.46
N VAL A 156 27.26 2.73 -2.74
CA VAL A 156 26.91 3.83 -1.85
C VAL A 156 26.64 5.10 -2.65
N ARG A 157 26.02 6.10 -2.01
CA ARG A 157 25.84 7.40 -2.64
C ARG A 157 27.17 8.14 -2.72
N LEU A 158 27.45 8.75 -3.87
CA LEU A 158 28.62 9.61 -4.04
C LEU A 158 28.45 10.89 -3.19
N GLY A 159 29.52 11.34 -2.55
CA GLY A 159 29.53 12.50 -1.64
C GLY A 159 29.46 12.11 -0.16
N ASP A 160 28.35 11.52 0.30
CA ASP A 160 28.13 11.20 1.73
C ASP A 160 28.34 9.72 2.11
N ALA A 161 28.78 8.89 1.16
CA ALA A 161 28.91 7.43 1.29
C ALA A 161 27.66 6.73 1.87
N GLY A 162 26.48 7.35 1.75
CA GLY A 162 25.27 6.88 2.42
C GLY A 162 24.75 5.59 1.77
N PRO A 163 24.46 4.52 2.55
CA PRO A 163 24.00 3.25 2.01
C PRO A 163 22.62 3.40 1.36
N GLN A 164 22.53 3.03 0.08
CA GLN A 164 21.31 3.14 -0.71
C GLN A 164 20.50 1.83 -0.71
N ALA A 165 19.19 1.97 -0.88
CA ALA A 165 18.27 0.87 -1.05
C ALA A 165 17.14 1.27 -2.00
N ILE A 166 16.60 0.27 -2.65
CA ILE A 166 15.32 0.34 -3.35
C ILE A 166 14.26 -0.18 -2.39
N ILE A 167 13.12 0.52 -2.28
CA ILE A 167 11.90 -0.02 -1.70
C ILE A 167 10.87 -0.17 -2.82
N GLU A 168 10.22 -1.34 -2.88
CA GLU A 168 9.29 -1.70 -3.94
C GLU A 168 8.11 -2.53 -3.45
N PHE A 169 7.03 -2.52 -4.20
CA PHE A 169 5.90 -3.44 -4.02
C PHE A 169 6.25 -4.85 -4.52
N VAL A 170 5.78 -5.85 -3.77
CA VAL A 170 6.02 -7.29 -3.98
C VAL A 170 5.03 -7.85 -5.04
N GLY A 171 5.35 -8.96 -5.72
CA GLY A 171 4.43 -9.67 -6.64
C GLY A 171 4.96 -9.85 -8.06
N GLU A 172 5.25 -8.78 -8.80
CA GLU A 172 5.69 -8.86 -10.21
C GLU A 172 7.08 -9.45 -10.39
N ARG A 173 8.01 -9.10 -9.49
CA ARG A 173 9.46 -9.39 -9.64
C ARG A 173 10.00 -10.19 -8.46
N ASP A 174 9.16 -11.05 -7.92
CA ASP A 174 9.56 -11.89 -6.81
C ASP A 174 10.55 -12.95 -7.27
N ARG A 175 11.69 -13.05 -6.58
CA ARG A 175 12.67 -14.10 -6.83
C ARG A 175 12.01 -15.45 -6.52
N LYS A 176 11.69 -16.23 -7.56
CA LYS A 176 11.22 -17.61 -7.40
C LYS A 176 12.31 -18.40 -6.66
N LYS A 177 12.05 -18.82 -5.42
CA LYS A 177 12.94 -19.75 -4.72
C LYS A 177 12.88 -21.08 -5.47
N LYS A 178 13.96 -21.49 -6.14
CA LYS A 178 14.09 -22.88 -6.59
C LYS A 178 14.11 -23.74 -5.32
N LYS A 179 13.17 -24.68 -5.18
CA LYS A 179 13.25 -25.74 -4.16
C LYS A 179 14.63 -26.40 -4.34
N LYS A 180 15.44 -26.47 -3.28
CA LYS A 180 16.61 -27.36 -3.31
C LYS A 180 16.05 -28.78 -3.49
N ARG A 181 16.48 -29.48 -4.54
CA ARG A 181 16.17 -30.91 -4.67
C ARG A 181 16.85 -31.59 -3.49
N THR A 182 16.07 -32.18 -2.60
CA THR A 182 16.60 -33.14 -1.64
C THR A 182 17.06 -34.36 -2.43
N ALA A 183 18.22 -34.91 -2.09
CA ALA A 183 18.69 -36.16 -2.66
C ALA A 183 17.63 -37.24 -2.40
N PRO A 184 17.36 -38.15 -3.36
CA PRO A 184 16.45 -39.27 -3.12
C PRO A 184 17.00 -40.10 -1.95
N VAL A 185 16.13 -40.41 -1.00
CA VAL A 185 16.44 -41.35 0.07
C VAL A 185 16.51 -42.73 -0.58
N LEU A 186 17.68 -43.37 -0.57
CA LEU A 186 17.82 -44.76 -0.98
C LEU A 186 17.14 -45.61 0.09
N VAL A 187 15.95 -46.12 -0.20
CA VAL A 187 15.31 -47.14 0.62
C VAL A 187 16.01 -48.46 0.27
N SER A 188 16.86 -48.96 1.18
CA SER A 188 17.43 -50.30 1.04
C SER A 188 16.29 -51.31 1.14
N SER A 189 16.00 -52.00 0.04
CA SER A 189 15.15 -53.18 0.01
C SER A 189 15.95 -54.32 0.66
N GLY A 190 15.56 -54.68 1.87
CA GLY A 190 16.01 -55.89 2.56
C GLY A 190 14.83 -56.83 2.76
#